data_AF-A0A7K0KII6-F1
#
_entry.id   AF-A0A7K0KII6-F1
#
_cell.length_a   1.000
_cell.length_b   1.000
_cell.length_c   1.000
_cell.angle_alpha   90.00
_cell.angle_beta   90.00
_cell.angle_gamma   90.00
#
_symmetry.space_group_name_H-M   'P 1'
#
loop_
_entity.id
_entity.type
_entity.pdbx_description
1 polymer ?
#
loop_
_entity_poly.entity_id
_entity_poly.type
_entity_poly.pdbx_seq_one_letter_code
_entity_poly.pdbx_strand_id
1 'polypeptide(L)'
;MSKLFCLLTGILFIAMMNSCSNEEIALPLENDKSLGGIILQERSNSLPKAINMPFIATSERRTRSVVTNGDLIGDSEALLGYSYTVGNSILGSMENVKFPILDLDKIKSKYPTSITRKQLNSTDNYTFSYNGMSRYEANSQVSRTVKAGFGLNLGLFKVGREKKMTELFKSSYSSESNRVYGELNLEIKGSQYELLTTADKRKVYARECLSETFLTDLYRGTIGNLIDTYGPFVLRSYITGGKATALYSGKSAKGTSSESREKGLTNDINASFTWKSNSASGNLSFGKNTGSGSSSQYETQETEIYLETFGGDPAHRVIVAPQKLENLSVDLSPWLNSLSNRNTYTIIDITSGFKEGEGGLYPMSDFVLEKNFRFRMDDTTNGFLESLVEVQDPRIEIVKVLARVTSSGEKLYEIAAILNTRQGDKIVLSDGTYAKASDLELRMNNNKQTMMAKVQEIFAQKKTIFQGLTFSTNYNTIYNPDVRKPLCIRMDGFDEGNMALFEDPKSNMRYIYDSSKKIAFSYLYDPEYEDEVLDYYGIREWVGSLPKRKISMMMLQNYTVIGL
;
A
#
# COMPACT_ATOMS: atom_id res chain seq x y z
N MET A 1 -16.44 -21.86 48.04
CA MET A 1 -16.35 -20.40 47.75
C MET A 1 -15.39 -20.05 46.61
N SER A 2 -14.30 -20.78 46.34
CA SER A 2 -13.38 -20.45 45.22
C SER A 2 -13.91 -20.79 43.81
N LYS A 3 -14.74 -21.83 43.65
CA LYS A 3 -15.31 -22.18 42.32
C LYS A 3 -16.46 -21.28 41.86
N LEU A 4 -17.17 -20.64 42.79
CA LEU A 4 -18.25 -19.70 42.46
C LEU A 4 -17.72 -18.32 42.06
N PHE A 5 -16.55 -17.93 42.60
CA PHE A 5 -15.88 -16.67 42.25
C PHE A 5 -15.25 -16.70 40.85
N CYS A 6 -14.73 -17.84 40.41
CA CYS A 6 -14.24 -18.04 39.03
C CYS A 6 -15.37 -18.07 37.98
N LEU A 7 -16.56 -18.58 38.35
CA LEU A 7 -17.72 -18.56 37.45
C LEU A 7 -18.31 -17.15 37.32
N LEU A 8 -18.36 -16.37 38.41
CA LEU A 8 -18.83 -14.98 38.36
C LEU A 8 -17.84 -14.04 37.64
N THR A 9 -16.53 -14.28 37.73
CA THR A 9 -15.52 -13.51 36.97
C THR A 9 -15.48 -13.90 35.49
N GLY A 10 -15.78 -15.16 35.14
CA GLY A 10 -15.93 -15.60 33.75
C GLY A 10 -17.18 -15.04 33.06
N ILE A 11 -18.30 -14.90 33.78
CA ILE A 11 -19.54 -14.33 33.24
C ILE A 11 -19.48 -12.81 33.13
N LEU A 12 -18.77 -12.11 34.02
CA LEU A 12 -18.54 -10.66 33.88
C LEU A 12 -17.65 -10.31 32.68
N PHE A 13 -16.68 -11.16 32.32
CA PHE A 13 -15.83 -10.94 31.14
C PHE A 13 -16.56 -11.20 29.82
N ILE A 14 -17.54 -12.11 29.79
CA ILE A 14 -18.38 -12.38 28.61
C ILE A 14 -19.46 -11.31 28.42
N ALA A 15 -19.95 -10.71 29.51
CA ALA A 15 -20.91 -9.60 29.47
C ALA A 15 -20.30 -8.24 29.06
N MET A 16 -18.97 -8.06 29.18
CA MET A 16 -18.27 -6.87 28.66
C MET A 16 -17.90 -6.97 27.16
N MET A 17 -18.08 -8.14 26.52
CA MET A 17 -17.88 -8.30 25.08
C MET A 17 -19.19 -8.39 24.26
N ASN A 18 -20.36 -8.26 24.92
CA ASN A 18 -21.66 -8.24 24.26
C ASN A 18 -22.59 -7.18 24.86
N SER A 19 -22.15 -5.92 24.90
CA SER A 19 -23.04 -4.80 25.19
C SER A 19 -22.80 -3.65 24.21
N CYS A 20 -23.78 -3.48 23.33
CA CYS A 20 -24.03 -2.36 22.43
C CYS A 20 -23.05 -2.13 21.27
N SER A 21 -22.96 -3.09 20.36
CA SER A 21 -22.97 -2.74 18.94
C SER A 21 -24.40 -2.33 18.56
N ASN A 22 -24.73 -1.05 18.69
CA ASN A 22 -25.75 -0.51 17.80
C ASN A 22 -25.11 -0.53 16.41
N GLU A 23 -25.41 -1.58 15.65
CA GLU A 23 -25.31 -1.57 14.20
C GLU A 23 -26.20 -0.43 13.69
N GLU A 24 -25.63 0.77 13.58
CA GLU A 24 -26.10 1.68 12.55
C GLU A 24 -25.74 1.02 11.24
N ILE A 25 -26.75 0.36 10.67
CA ILE A 25 -26.83 -0.06 9.28
C ILE A 25 -26.21 1.07 8.45
N ALA A 26 -25.01 0.81 7.91
CA ALA A 26 -24.42 1.63 6.89
C ALA A 26 -25.39 1.58 5.70
N LEU A 27 -26.24 2.61 5.61
CA LEU A 27 -27.09 2.80 4.44
C LEU A 27 -26.16 2.83 3.21
N PRO A 28 -26.51 2.13 2.12
CA PRO A 28 -25.75 2.23 0.89
C PRO A 28 -25.71 3.70 0.47
N LEU A 29 -24.52 4.21 0.16
CA LEU A 29 -24.35 5.46 -0.59
C LEU A 29 -24.89 5.23 -2.01
N GLU A 30 -26.21 5.24 -2.15
CA GLU A 30 -26.88 5.43 -3.43
C GLU A 30 -26.68 6.89 -3.87
N ASN A 31 -26.21 7.04 -5.10
CA ASN A 31 -26.21 8.25 -5.93
C ASN A 31 -26.73 9.54 -5.27
N ASP A 32 -25.78 10.44 -4.98
CA ASP A 32 -25.96 11.77 -4.41
C ASP A 32 -26.67 12.75 -5.38
N LYS A 33 -27.92 12.44 -5.72
CA LYS A 33 -28.87 13.39 -6.28
C LYS A 33 -29.84 13.83 -5.17
N SER A 34 -29.53 15.01 -4.64
CA SER A 34 -30.38 15.91 -3.85
C SER A 34 -30.65 15.58 -2.37
N LEU A 35 -29.74 16.00 -1.49
CA LEU A 35 -30.02 16.32 -0.08
C LEU A 35 -29.39 17.68 0.31
N GLY A 36 -30.08 18.79 0.02
CA GLY A 36 -30.06 20.02 0.84
C GLY A 36 -28.77 20.87 0.94
N GLY A 37 -27.78 20.71 0.05
CA GLY A 37 -26.61 21.60 0.02
C GLY A 37 -26.95 23.00 -0.52
N ILE A 38 -26.50 24.06 0.17
CA ILE A 38 -26.60 25.46 -0.26
C ILE A 38 -25.30 25.85 -0.95
N ILE A 39 -25.36 26.26 -2.21
CA ILE A 39 -24.22 26.86 -2.91
C ILE A 39 -24.11 28.33 -2.51
N LEU A 40 -22.95 28.71 -1.97
CA LEU A 40 -22.59 30.09 -1.62
C LEU A 40 -21.89 30.80 -2.79
N GLN A 41 -21.15 30.04 -3.60
CA GLN A 41 -20.47 30.49 -4.80
C GLN A 41 -20.26 29.29 -5.72
N GLU A 42 -20.53 29.46 -7.02
CA GLU A 42 -20.19 28.46 -8.04
C GLU A 42 -18.71 28.55 -8.43
N ARG A 43 -18.14 27.46 -8.95
CA ARG A 43 -16.78 27.49 -9.49
C ARG A 43 -16.73 28.45 -10.68
N SER A 44 -15.75 29.34 -10.68
CA SER A 44 -15.50 30.28 -11.77
C SER A 44 -15.06 29.54 -13.02
N ASN A 45 -15.62 29.90 -14.17
CA ASN A 45 -15.22 29.38 -15.48
C ASN A 45 -13.79 29.79 -15.89
N SER A 46 -13.20 30.76 -15.20
CA SER A 46 -11.81 31.17 -15.42
C SER A 46 -10.79 30.21 -14.80
N LEU A 47 -11.19 29.40 -13.82
CA LEU A 47 -10.29 28.40 -13.24
C LEU A 47 -10.25 27.14 -14.12
N PRO A 48 -9.06 26.59 -14.40
CA PRO A 48 -8.96 25.32 -15.10
C PRO A 48 -9.57 24.18 -14.27
N LYS A 49 -10.02 23.12 -14.94
CA LYS A 49 -10.46 21.89 -14.30
C LYS A 49 -9.26 21.08 -13.85
N ALA A 50 -9.35 20.44 -12.68
CA ALA A 50 -8.33 19.50 -12.26
C ALA A 50 -8.31 18.29 -13.21
N ILE A 51 -7.12 17.90 -13.66
CA ILE A 51 -6.93 16.77 -14.58
C ILE A 51 -5.84 15.83 -14.08
N ASN A 52 -5.94 14.56 -14.46
CA ASN A 52 -4.84 13.62 -14.33
C ASN A 52 -3.79 13.94 -15.40
N MET A 53 -2.55 14.08 -14.97
CA MET A 53 -1.40 14.18 -15.84
C MET A 53 -0.79 12.78 -16.05
N PRO A 54 -0.25 12.47 -17.24
CA PRO A 54 0.41 11.19 -17.49
C PRO A 54 1.61 10.98 -16.56
N PHE A 55 1.70 9.79 -15.97
CA PHE A 55 2.86 9.41 -15.17
C PHE A 55 4.12 9.28 -16.03
N ILE A 56 5.23 9.80 -15.53
CA ILE A 56 6.56 9.69 -16.14
C ILE A 56 6.94 8.20 -16.24
N ALA A 57 6.66 7.41 -15.20
CA ALA A 57 7.03 6.00 -15.16
C ALA A 57 6.42 5.16 -16.31
N THR A 58 5.29 5.58 -16.87
CA THR A 58 4.61 4.85 -17.96
C THR A 58 4.74 5.53 -19.32
N SER A 59 4.96 6.85 -19.36
CA SER A 59 5.07 7.64 -20.60
C SER A 59 6.46 7.57 -21.21
N GLU A 60 7.51 7.69 -20.40
CA GLU A 60 8.84 7.38 -20.86
C GLU A 60 8.89 5.85 -21.03
N ARG A 61 9.22 5.38 -22.23
CA ARG A 61 9.71 3.99 -22.42
C ARG A 61 11.06 3.79 -21.71
N ARG A 62 11.29 4.40 -20.54
CA ARG A 62 12.23 3.88 -19.56
C ARG A 62 11.71 2.49 -19.28
N THR A 63 12.39 1.53 -19.87
CA THR A 63 12.23 0.12 -19.60
C THR A 63 12.03 -0.06 -18.11
N ARG A 64 11.18 -1.00 -17.71
CA ARG A 64 10.86 -1.36 -16.31
C ARG A 64 12.08 -1.80 -15.48
N SER A 65 13.29 -1.43 -15.88
CA SER A 65 14.59 -1.70 -15.30
C SER A 65 15.67 -0.93 -16.09
N VAL A 66 16.80 -0.65 -15.43
CA VAL A 66 18.13 -0.42 -16.06
C VAL A 66 18.61 -1.65 -16.86
N VAL A 67 17.85 -2.75 -16.86
CA VAL A 67 18.15 -4.01 -17.54
C VAL A 67 17.19 -4.20 -18.72
N THR A 68 17.53 -3.60 -19.86
CA THR A 68 17.07 -4.05 -21.18
C THR A 68 17.70 -5.40 -21.47
N ASN A 69 16.89 -6.47 -21.41
CA ASN A 69 17.09 -7.86 -21.87
C ASN A 69 16.84 -8.86 -20.72
N GLY A 70 15.61 -9.34 -20.57
CA GLY A 70 15.27 -10.59 -19.86
C GLY A 70 16.05 -10.91 -18.57
N ASP A 71 15.51 -10.46 -17.43
CA ASP A 71 15.45 -11.20 -16.16
C ASP A 71 16.70 -11.49 -15.31
N LEU A 72 17.82 -10.77 -15.42
CA LEU A 72 18.97 -11.00 -14.53
C LEU A 72 19.55 -9.70 -13.96
N ILE A 73 19.34 -9.48 -12.67
CA ILE A 73 19.97 -8.38 -11.90
C ILE A 73 21.35 -8.78 -11.35
N GLY A 74 21.68 -10.06 -11.41
CA GLY A 74 22.82 -10.65 -10.73
C GLY A 74 22.65 -10.69 -9.21
N ASP A 75 23.72 -11.06 -8.53
CA ASP A 75 23.79 -11.00 -7.06
C ASP A 75 24.02 -9.54 -6.61
N SER A 76 22.96 -8.73 -6.61
CA SER A 76 23.02 -7.27 -6.50
C SER A 76 21.91 -6.66 -5.63
N GLU A 77 22.19 -5.51 -5.00
CA GLU A 77 21.26 -4.66 -4.24
C GLU A 77 20.37 -3.74 -5.08
N ALA A 78 20.46 -3.80 -6.41
CA ALA A 78 19.87 -2.82 -7.32
C ALA A 78 18.36 -2.59 -7.18
N LEU A 79 17.61 -3.55 -6.61
CA LEU A 79 16.15 -3.44 -6.47
C LEU A 79 15.70 -2.87 -5.11
N LEU A 80 16.64 -2.56 -4.20
CA LEU A 80 16.28 -1.91 -2.94
C LEU A 80 15.63 -0.55 -3.22
N GLY A 81 14.47 -0.30 -2.61
CA GLY A 81 13.71 0.93 -2.81
C GLY A 81 12.81 0.95 -4.05
N TYR A 82 12.71 -0.15 -4.80
CA TYR A 82 11.72 -0.29 -5.86
C TYR A 82 10.34 -0.57 -5.30
N SER A 83 9.31 -0.22 -6.06
CA SER A 83 7.95 -0.60 -5.76
C SER A 83 7.69 -2.07 -6.05
N TYR A 84 6.78 -2.67 -5.27
CA TYR A 84 6.40 -4.07 -5.39
C TYR A 84 4.88 -4.23 -5.32
N THR A 85 4.33 -5.07 -6.19
CA THR A 85 2.90 -5.43 -6.23
C THR A 85 2.70 -6.93 -6.03
N VAL A 86 1.48 -7.36 -5.68
CA VAL A 86 1.15 -8.79 -5.60
C VAL A 86 1.27 -9.45 -6.98
N GLY A 87 0.93 -8.73 -8.06
CA GLY A 87 1.13 -9.13 -9.45
C GLY A 87 0.78 -10.59 -9.75
N ASN A 88 1.80 -11.40 -10.08
CA ASN A 88 1.65 -12.83 -10.42
C ASN A 88 1.47 -13.76 -9.20
N SER A 89 1.44 -13.21 -7.99
CA SER A 89 1.30 -13.85 -6.67
C SER A 89 2.47 -14.74 -6.22
N ILE A 90 3.53 -14.86 -7.02
CA ILE A 90 4.75 -15.59 -6.66
C ILE A 90 5.69 -14.61 -5.96
N LEU A 91 5.97 -14.89 -4.68
CA LEU A 91 6.85 -14.06 -3.88
C LEU A 91 8.26 -14.06 -4.45
N GLY A 92 8.83 -12.86 -4.56
CA GLY A 92 10.16 -12.67 -5.12
C GLY A 92 10.23 -12.74 -6.64
N SER A 93 9.10 -12.76 -7.37
CA SER A 93 9.14 -12.64 -8.83
C SER A 93 9.56 -11.23 -9.26
N MET A 94 10.47 -11.13 -10.23
CA MET A 94 10.86 -9.86 -10.86
C MET A 94 9.67 -9.16 -11.52
N GLU A 95 8.67 -9.90 -12.01
CA GLU A 95 7.46 -9.31 -12.62
C GLU A 95 6.64 -8.45 -11.65
N ASN A 96 6.82 -8.70 -10.36
CA ASN A 96 6.13 -7.99 -9.28
C ASN A 96 6.88 -6.73 -8.85
N VAL A 97 8.14 -6.56 -9.25
CA VAL A 97 8.91 -5.34 -9.07
C VAL A 97 8.56 -4.37 -10.19
N LYS A 98 8.25 -3.10 -9.88
CA LYS A 98 7.88 -2.10 -10.89
C LYS A 98 8.93 -1.01 -11.01
N PHE A 99 8.76 0.11 -10.32
CA PHE A 99 9.52 1.33 -10.58
C PHE A 99 10.27 1.78 -9.31
N PRO A 100 11.40 2.50 -9.45
CA PRO A 100 12.13 3.01 -8.29
C PRO A 100 11.29 4.06 -7.53
N ILE A 101 11.04 3.82 -6.25
CA ILE A 101 10.46 4.83 -5.33
C ILE A 101 11.58 5.62 -4.68
N LEU A 102 12.67 4.95 -4.31
CA LEU A 102 13.84 5.57 -3.72
C LEU A 102 14.99 5.64 -4.73
N ASP A 103 15.74 6.74 -4.67
CA ASP A 103 17.01 6.92 -5.34
C ASP A 103 18.12 6.20 -4.56
N LEU A 104 18.41 4.97 -4.97
CA LEU A 104 19.37 4.11 -4.31
C LEU A 104 20.80 4.65 -4.40
N ASP A 105 21.17 5.30 -5.50
CA ASP A 105 22.52 5.87 -5.67
C ASP A 105 22.75 7.05 -4.73
N LYS A 106 21.72 7.89 -4.54
CA LYS A 106 21.73 8.95 -3.55
C LYS A 106 21.82 8.40 -2.13
N ILE A 107 21.13 7.30 -1.84
CA ILE A 107 21.24 6.61 -0.53
C ILE A 107 22.65 6.08 -0.32
N LYS A 108 23.26 5.41 -1.31
CA LYS A 108 24.63 4.89 -1.23
C LYS A 108 25.64 6.01 -0.98
N SER A 109 25.49 7.14 -1.69
CA SER A 109 26.39 8.28 -1.58
C SER A 109 26.29 8.99 -0.22
N LYS A 110 25.07 9.27 0.26
CA LYS A 110 24.86 10.03 1.50
C LYS A 110 24.81 9.19 2.77
N TYR A 111 24.35 7.94 2.66
CA TYR A 111 24.07 7.04 3.79
C TYR A 111 24.62 5.63 3.50
N PRO A 112 25.94 5.46 3.30
CA PRO A 112 26.53 4.19 2.87
C PRO A 112 26.23 3.02 3.83
N THR A 113 26.00 3.30 5.12
CA THR A 113 25.65 2.28 6.13
C THR A 113 24.17 1.89 6.13
N SER A 114 23.34 2.48 5.25
CA SER A 114 21.92 2.15 5.14
C SER A 114 21.67 0.86 4.36
N ILE A 115 22.66 0.30 3.66
CA ILE A 115 22.51 -0.94 2.90
C ILE A 115 23.37 -2.01 3.54
N THR A 116 22.80 -3.19 3.74
CA THR A 116 23.52 -4.35 4.26
C THR A 116 23.35 -5.54 3.32
N ARG A 117 24.46 -6.23 3.06
CA ARG A 117 24.50 -7.49 2.31
C ARG A 117 24.87 -8.62 3.25
N LYS A 118 24.12 -9.72 3.22
CA LYS A 118 24.46 -10.98 3.87
C LYS A 118 24.54 -12.08 2.84
N GLN A 119 25.73 -12.64 2.66
CA GLN A 119 25.90 -13.79 1.78
C GLN A 119 25.32 -15.05 2.44
N LEU A 120 24.47 -15.78 1.71
CA LEU A 120 23.79 -16.98 2.21
C LEU A 120 24.47 -18.26 1.69
N ASN A 121 24.65 -18.36 0.37
CA ASN A 121 25.23 -19.53 -0.31
C ASN A 121 24.59 -20.86 0.13
N SER A 122 23.27 -20.91 0.20
CA SER A 122 22.54 -22.06 0.70
C SER A 122 21.46 -22.48 -0.29
N THR A 123 20.91 -23.66 -0.08
CA THR A 123 19.72 -24.12 -0.80
C THR A 123 18.56 -24.22 0.17
N ASP A 124 17.35 -24.01 -0.33
CA ASP A 124 16.14 -24.18 0.46
C ASP A 124 15.07 -24.88 -0.38
N ASN A 125 14.22 -25.64 0.29
CA ASN A 125 12.98 -26.10 -0.30
C ASN A 125 11.87 -25.95 0.73
N TYR A 126 10.75 -25.40 0.29
CA TYR A 126 9.57 -25.34 1.13
C TYR A 126 8.32 -25.59 0.29
N THR A 127 7.38 -26.27 0.92
CA THR A 127 6.10 -26.63 0.35
C THR A 127 5.01 -26.25 1.34
N PHE A 128 3.89 -25.78 0.82
CA PHE A 128 2.68 -25.61 1.61
C PHE A 128 1.46 -25.92 0.76
N SER A 129 0.44 -26.46 1.42
CA SER A 129 -0.86 -26.71 0.81
C SER A 129 -1.94 -25.95 1.55
N TYR A 130 -3.03 -25.61 0.86
CA TYR A 130 -4.16 -24.89 1.44
C TYR A 130 -5.48 -25.30 0.78
N ASN A 131 -6.50 -25.52 1.60
CA ASN A 131 -7.87 -25.74 1.19
C ASN A 131 -8.68 -24.45 1.46
N GLY A 132 -8.80 -23.62 0.42
CA GLY A 132 -9.46 -22.31 0.47
C GLY A 132 -8.53 -21.15 0.86
N MET A 133 -8.92 -19.93 0.47
CA MET A 133 -8.07 -18.73 0.61
C MET A 133 -7.87 -18.26 2.05
N SER A 134 -8.75 -18.61 2.97
CA SER A 134 -8.53 -18.35 4.40
C SER A 134 -7.32 -19.09 4.95
N ARG A 135 -7.04 -20.31 4.46
CA ARG A 135 -5.89 -21.13 4.88
C ARG A 135 -4.61 -20.79 4.14
N TYR A 136 -4.71 -20.18 2.95
CA TYR A 136 -3.54 -19.66 2.21
C TYR A 136 -2.72 -18.69 3.06
N GLU A 137 -3.37 -17.74 3.74
CA GLU A 137 -2.66 -16.75 4.57
C GLU A 137 -1.96 -17.38 5.78
N ALA A 138 -2.59 -18.36 6.42
CA ALA A 138 -2.04 -19.05 7.58
C ALA A 138 -0.87 -19.98 7.20
N ASN A 139 -0.93 -20.60 6.03
CA ASN A 139 0.04 -21.63 5.61
C ASN A 139 1.17 -21.07 4.74
N SER A 140 0.97 -19.92 4.08
CA SER A 140 2.00 -19.27 3.24
C SER A 140 2.96 -18.41 4.08
N GLN A 141 4.05 -17.97 3.45
CA GLN A 141 5.04 -17.10 4.09
C GLN A 141 4.69 -15.60 4.00
N VAL A 142 3.62 -15.22 3.29
CA VAL A 142 3.27 -13.82 2.97
C VAL A 142 3.16 -12.93 4.21
N SER A 143 2.59 -13.44 5.30
CA SER A 143 2.43 -12.67 6.55
C SER A 143 3.77 -12.25 7.18
N ARG A 144 4.86 -12.97 6.89
CA ARG A 144 6.21 -12.67 7.39
C ARG A 144 6.98 -11.71 6.48
N THR A 145 6.53 -11.52 5.25
CA THR A 145 7.23 -10.69 4.26
C THR A 145 6.82 -9.23 4.33
N VAL A 146 5.65 -8.90 4.89
CA VAL A 146 5.20 -7.52 5.08
C VAL A 146 5.50 -7.06 6.51
N LYS A 147 5.89 -5.79 6.66
CA LYS A 147 6.19 -5.15 7.94
C LYS A 147 5.08 -5.38 8.99
N ALA A 148 5.47 -5.85 10.18
CA ALA A 148 4.55 -6.07 11.29
C ALA A 148 3.94 -4.75 11.82
N GLY A 149 2.69 -4.80 12.29
CA GLY A 149 1.98 -3.64 12.82
C GLY A 149 1.44 -2.67 11.77
N PHE A 150 1.74 -2.88 10.49
CA PHE A 150 0.90 -2.36 9.42
C PHE A 150 -0.45 -3.09 9.51
N GLY A 151 -1.56 -2.34 9.54
CA GLY A 151 -2.91 -2.90 9.53
C GLY A 151 -3.25 -3.48 8.15
N LEU A 152 -2.40 -4.38 7.65
CA LEU A 152 -2.50 -4.91 6.31
C LEU A 152 -3.71 -5.83 6.22
N ASN A 153 -4.62 -5.48 5.33
CA ASN A 153 -5.54 -6.45 4.78
C ASN A 153 -4.72 -7.39 3.86
N LEU A 154 -4.23 -8.51 4.42
CA LEU A 154 -3.63 -9.62 3.66
C LEU A 154 -4.59 -10.17 2.56
N GLY A 155 -5.84 -9.71 2.54
CA GLY A 155 -6.80 -9.87 1.46
C GLY A 155 -6.24 -9.55 0.07
N LEU A 156 -5.36 -8.56 -0.11
CA LEU A 156 -4.76 -8.30 -1.43
C LEU A 156 -3.97 -9.50 -1.97
N PHE A 157 -3.20 -10.17 -1.12
CA PHE A 157 -2.45 -11.36 -1.50
C PHE A 157 -3.36 -12.56 -1.72
N LYS A 158 -4.44 -12.69 -0.94
CA LYS A 158 -5.47 -13.71 -1.17
C LYS A 158 -6.15 -13.54 -2.52
N VAL A 159 -6.65 -12.33 -2.81
CA VAL A 159 -7.33 -12.00 -4.08
C VAL A 159 -6.38 -12.22 -5.26
N GLY A 160 -5.13 -11.78 -5.16
CA GLY A 160 -4.11 -12.02 -6.18
C GLY A 160 -3.85 -13.52 -6.41
N ARG A 161 -3.73 -14.30 -5.33
CA ARG A 161 -3.55 -15.75 -5.42
C ARG A 161 -4.76 -16.45 -6.01
N GLU A 162 -5.96 -16.08 -5.57
CA GLU A 162 -7.21 -16.63 -6.09
C GLU A 162 -7.35 -16.40 -7.60
N LYS A 163 -7.10 -15.17 -8.05
CA LYS A 163 -7.08 -14.83 -9.47
C LYS A 163 -6.08 -15.69 -10.24
N LYS A 164 -4.83 -15.80 -9.75
CA LYS A 164 -3.79 -16.61 -10.41
C LYS A 164 -4.17 -18.09 -10.51
N MET A 165 -4.69 -18.69 -9.44
CA MET A 165 -5.10 -20.10 -9.45
C MET A 165 -6.29 -20.33 -10.38
N THR A 166 -7.24 -19.39 -10.43
CA THR A 166 -8.38 -19.42 -11.35
C THR A 166 -7.93 -19.35 -12.81
N GLU A 167 -6.98 -18.45 -13.11
CA GLU A 167 -6.46 -18.26 -14.46
C GLU A 167 -5.64 -19.44 -14.97
N LEU A 168 -4.86 -20.09 -14.09
CA LEU A 168 -4.05 -21.25 -14.44
C LEU A 168 -4.90 -22.52 -14.59
N PHE A 169 -5.75 -22.82 -13.62
CA PHE A 169 -6.45 -24.10 -13.56
C PHE A 169 -7.91 -23.98 -13.99
N LYS A 170 -8.21 -23.25 -15.07
CA LYS A 170 -9.58 -22.94 -15.54
C LYS A 170 -10.49 -24.17 -15.72
N SER A 171 -9.94 -25.28 -16.21
CA SER A 171 -10.61 -26.59 -16.38
C SER A 171 -11.05 -27.24 -15.07
N SER A 172 -10.44 -26.78 -13.98
CA SER A 172 -10.41 -27.39 -12.67
C SER A 172 -10.94 -26.45 -11.58
N TYR A 173 -11.04 -25.15 -11.85
CA TYR A 173 -11.52 -24.17 -10.89
C TYR A 173 -13.03 -24.32 -10.71
N SER A 174 -13.43 -25.23 -9.82
CA SER A 174 -14.80 -25.37 -9.36
C SER A 174 -14.89 -24.90 -7.92
N SER A 175 -16.04 -24.32 -7.55
CA SER A 175 -16.45 -24.06 -6.17
C SER A 175 -16.63 -25.36 -5.34
N GLU A 176 -16.11 -26.49 -5.81
CA GLU A 176 -16.20 -27.79 -5.16
C GLU A 176 -15.37 -27.77 -3.88
N SER A 177 -16.04 -28.08 -2.77
CA SER A 177 -15.45 -28.08 -1.43
C SER A 177 -14.24 -29.00 -1.28
N ASN A 178 -13.98 -29.92 -2.22
CA ASN A 178 -12.94 -30.94 -2.15
C ASN A 178 -11.64 -30.58 -2.89
N ARG A 179 -11.52 -29.40 -3.51
CA ARG A 179 -10.27 -28.97 -4.14
C ARG A 179 -9.26 -28.45 -3.12
N VAL A 180 -8.01 -28.83 -3.31
CA VAL A 180 -6.86 -28.40 -2.51
C VAL A 180 -5.78 -27.87 -3.43
N TYR A 181 -5.11 -26.81 -3.00
CA TYR A 181 -4.06 -26.14 -3.75
C TYR A 181 -2.74 -26.24 -3.01
N GLY A 182 -1.64 -26.13 -3.73
CA GLY A 182 -0.32 -26.17 -3.11
C GLY A 182 0.73 -25.46 -3.94
N GLU A 183 1.82 -25.14 -3.28
CA GLU A 183 2.97 -24.47 -3.87
C GLU A 183 4.25 -25.11 -3.35
N LEU A 184 5.16 -25.41 -4.27
CA LEU A 184 6.52 -25.85 -4.01
C LEU A 184 7.49 -24.80 -4.52
N ASN A 185 8.46 -24.44 -3.69
CA ASN A 185 9.56 -23.57 -4.05
C ASN A 185 10.88 -24.28 -3.78
N LEU A 186 11.75 -24.31 -4.79
CA LEU A 186 13.11 -24.83 -4.72
C LEU A 186 14.07 -23.68 -5.02
N GLU A 187 14.94 -23.34 -4.08
CA GLU A 187 15.72 -22.10 -4.11
C GLU A 187 17.22 -22.36 -3.97
N ILE A 188 18.01 -21.76 -4.87
CA ILE A 188 19.45 -21.55 -4.71
C ILE A 188 19.64 -20.10 -4.24
N LYS A 189 20.06 -19.91 -2.99
CA LYS A 189 20.19 -18.59 -2.36
C LYS A 189 21.61 -18.05 -2.51
N GLY A 190 21.73 -16.92 -3.20
CA GLY A 190 22.94 -16.12 -3.31
C GLY A 190 23.14 -15.27 -2.07
N SER A 191 22.65 -14.03 -2.11
CA SER A 191 22.74 -13.08 -1.00
C SER A 191 21.40 -12.48 -0.64
N GLN A 192 21.27 -12.07 0.61
CA GLN A 192 20.21 -11.19 1.08
C GLN A 192 20.70 -9.74 1.07
N TYR A 193 19.88 -8.84 0.57
CA TYR A 193 20.10 -7.39 0.58
C TYR A 193 19.02 -6.72 1.40
N GLU A 194 19.41 -5.74 2.20
CA GLU A 194 18.51 -5.03 3.10
C GLU A 194 18.79 -3.52 3.13
N LEU A 195 17.72 -2.73 3.04
CA LEU A 195 17.71 -1.30 3.31
C LEU A 195 17.28 -1.03 4.76
N LEU A 196 18.08 -0.25 5.49
CA LEU A 196 17.80 0.18 6.86
C LEU A 196 16.61 1.14 6.88
N THR A 197 15.49 0.72 7.48
CA THR A 197 14.21 1.44 7.46
C THR A 197 13.64 1.72 8.85
N THR A 198 14.48 2.10 9.82
CA THR A 198 13.98 2.65 11.10
C THR A 198 13.06 3.85 10.87
N ALA A 199 12.19 4.17 11.82
CA ALA A 199 11.24 5.29 11.68
C ALA A 199 11.94 6.60 11.27
N ASP A 200 13.10 6.89 11.85
CA ASP A 200 13.89 8.06 11.50
C ASP A 200 14.47 7.97 10.10
N LYS A 201 15.02 6.81 9.70
CA LYS A 201 15.55 6.61 8.35
C LYS A 201 14.48 6.74 7.27
N ARG A 202 13.26 6.26 7.52
CA ARG A 202 12.15 6.44 6.56
C ARG A 202 11.79 7.91 6.37
N LYS A 203 11.81 8.72 7.44
CA LYS A 203 11.65 10.18 7.30
C LYS A 203 12.81 10.83 6.51
N VAL A 204 14.04 10.34 6.67
CA VAL A 204 15.17 10.76 5.82
C VAL A 204 14.89 10.43 4.35
N TYR A 205 14.44 9.21 4.05
CA TYR A 205 14.16 8.82 2.68
C TYR A 205 13.01 9.62 2.07
N ALA A 206 11.93 9.80 2.80
CA ALA A 206 10.76 10.56 2.37
C ALA A 206 11.08 12.02 1.99
N ARG A 207 11.99 12.67 2.74
CA ARG A 207 12.29 14.09 2.53
C ARG A 207 13.39 14.37 1.51
N GLU A 208 14.27 13.41 1.20
CA GLU A 208 15.42 13.71 0.34
C GLU A 208 15.93 12.54 -0.51
N CYS A 209 15.33 11.35 -0.47
CA CYS A 209 15.79 10.18 -1.25
C CYS A 209 14.70 9.56 -2.13
N LEU A 210 13.57 10.24 -2.34
CA LEU A 210 12.61 9.82 -3.36
C LEU A 210 13.24 9.96 -4.74
N SER A 211 12.93 9.02 -5.64
CA SER A 211 13.28 9.15 -7.06
C SER A 211 12.50 10.34 -7.64
N GLU A 212 13.11 11.04 -8.60
CA GLU A 212 12.46 12.18 -9.26
C GLU A 212 11.17 11.75 -9.97
N THR A 213 11.20 10.61 -10.65
CA THR A 213 10.02 10.02 -11.31
C THR A 213 8.87 9.77 -10.32
N PHE A 214 9.14 9.13 -9.19
CA PHE A 214 8.09 8.84 -8.20
C PHE A 214 7.55 10.11 -7.55
N LEU A 215 8.44 11.06 -7.19
CA LEU A 215 8.03 12.33 -6.61
C LEU A 215 7.12 13.11 -7.57
N THR A 216 7.42 13.09 -8.87
CA THR A 216 6.58 13.72 -9.88
C THR A 216 5.23 13.02 -10.03
N ASP A 217 5.23 11.70 -10.17
CA ASP A 217 4.01 10.90 -10.34
C ASP A 217 3.08 11.02 -9.12
N LEU A 218 3.63 11.18 -7.91
CA LEU A 218 2.88 11.42 -6.68
C LEU A 218 1.93 12.63 -6.76
N TYR A 219 2.25 13.64 -7.60
CA TYR A 219 1.47 14.87 -7.75
C TYR A 219 0.69 14.98 -9.07
N ARG A 220 0.93 14.08 -10.03
CA ARG A 220 0.33 14.09 -11.37
C ARG A 220 -1.06 13.43 -11.45
N GLY A 221 -1.38 12.51 -10.56
CA GLY A 221 -2.63 11.73 -10.64
C GLY A 221 -3.23 11.43 -9.27
N THR A 222 -4.19 10.52 -9.24
CA THR A 222 -4.76 10.07 -7.97
C THR A 222 -3.83 9.09 -7.26
N ILE A 223 -3.96 8.99 -5.94
CA ILE A 223 -3.32 7.90 -5.18
C ILE A 223 -3.79 6.51 -5.66
N GLY A 224 -5.03 6.40 -6.14
CA GLY A 224 -5.53 5.18 -6.77
C GLY A 224 -4.72 4.78 -7.99
N ASN A 225 -4.52 5.70 -8.95
CA ASN A 225 -3.69 5.45 -10.13
C ASN A 225 -2.24 5.15 -9.77
N LEU A 226 -1.70 5.81 -8.73
CA LEU A 226 -0.35 5.56 -8.24
C LEU A 226 -0.19 4.13 -7.71
N ILE A 227 -1.14 3.66 -6.89
CA ILE A 227 -1.16 2.28 -6.37
C ILE A 227 -1.30 1.27 -7.52
N ASP A 228 -2.17 1.54 -8.50
CA ASP A 228 -2.35 0.66 -9.65
C ASP A 228 -1.07 0.55 -10.51
N THR A 229 -0.30 1.63 -10.62
CA THR A 229 0.91 1.69 -11.45
C THR A 229 2.13 1.12 -10.73
N TYR A 230 2.39 1.58 -9.51
CA TYR A 230 3.60 1.22 -8.76
C TYR A 230 3.40 -0.04 -7.90
N GLY A 231 2.19 -0.33 -7.46
CA GLY A 231 1.91 -1.26 -6.38
C GLY A 231 1.97 -0.59 -5.01
N PRO A 232 1.41 -1.21 -3.95
CA PRO A 232 1.26 -0.58 -2.65
C PRO A 232 2.52 -0.67 -1.74
N PHE A 233 3.57 -1.39 -2.16
CA PHE A 233 4.74 -1.67 -1.33
C PHE A 233 6.04 -1.13 -1.89
N VAL A 234 7.02 -0.96 -1.01
CA VAL A 234 8.43 -0.71 -1.29
C VAL A 234 9.25 -1.93 -0.88
N LEU A 235 10.08 -2.42 -1.80
CA LEU A 235 11.00 -3.52 -1.60
C LEU A 235 12.19 -3.06 -0.75
N ARG A 236 12.26 -3.59 0.45
CA ARG A 236 13.22 -3.24 1.49
C ARG A 236 14.22 -4.35 1.77
N SER A 237 13.81 -5.61 1.67
CA SER A 237 14.70 -6.76 1.86
C SER A 237 14.31 -7.92 0.97
N TYR A 238 15.28 -8.49 0.26
CA TYR A 238 15.07 -9.60 -0.66
C TYR A 238 16.30 -10.51 -0.76
N ILE A 239 16.10 -11.69 -1.32
CA ILE A 239 17.16 -12.65 -1.65
C ILE A 239 17.33 -12.72 -3.16
N THR A 240 18.58 -12.74 -3.60
CA THR A 240 18.98 -13.06 -4.97
C THR A 240 19.31 -14.54 -5.12
N GLY A 241 19.10 -15.09 -6.31
CA GLY A 241 19.43 -16.47 -6.59
C GLY A 241 18.72 -17.04 -7.82
N GLY A 242 18.47 -18.34 -7.79
CA GLY A 242 17.60 -19.04 -8.74
C GLY A 242 16.49 -19.79 -8.02
N LYS A 243 15.31 -19.83 -8.63
CA LYS A 243 14.11 -20.45 -8.04
C LYS A 243 13.30 -21.23 -9.06
N ALA A 244 12.89 -22.44 -8.70
CA ALA A 244 11.87 -23.18 -9.40
C ALA A 244 10.60 -23.18 -8.54
N THR A 245 9.50 -22.67 -9.08
CA THR A 245 8.19 -22.63 -8.41
C THR A 245 7.20 -23.52 -9.14
N ALA A 246 6.55 -24.42 -8.41
CA ALA A 246 5.46 -25.22 -8.93
C ALA A 246 4.16 -24.95 -8.15
N LEU A 247 3.08 -24.70 -8.90
CA LEU A 247 1.73 -24.52 -8.36
C LEU A 247 0.89 -25.74 -8.69
N TYR A 248 0.12 -26.21 -7.72
CA TYR A 248 -0.66 -27.45 -7.81
C TYR A 248 -2.14 -27.20 -7.54
N SER A 249 -2.98 -27.98 -8.20
CA SER A 249 -4.41 -28.06 -7.94
C SER A 249 -4.84 -29.52 -8.00
N GLY A 250 -5.31 -30.07 -6.88
CA GLY A 250 -5.72 -31.46 -6.77
C GLY A 250 -7.12 -31.62 -6.22
N LYS A 251 -7.81 -32.69 -6.61
CA LYS A 251 -9.07 -33.12 -6.03
C LYS A 251 -8.79 -34.11 -4.91
N SER A 252 -9.15 -33.79 -3.67
CA SER A 252 -8.88 -34.72 -2.57
C SER A 252 -9.77 -35.95 -2.67
N ALA A 253 -9.17 -37.15 -2.73
CA ALA A 253 -9.89 -38.42 -2.74
C ALA A 253 -10.23 -38.93 -1.33
N LYS A 254 -9.55 -38.39 -0.30
CA LYS A 254 -9.64 -38.81 1.10
C LYS A 254 -9.70 -37.59 2.04
N GLY A 255 -10.25 -37.77 3.23
CA GLY A 255 -10.30 -36.75 4.29
C GLY A 255 -11.52 -35.81 4.21
N THR A 256 -12.25 -35.69 5.32
CA THR A 256 -13.35 -34.73 5.47
C THR A 256 -12.87 -33.34 5.89
N SER A 257 -11.74 -33.24 6.57
CA SER A 257 -11.19 -31.95 7.04
C SER A 257 -10.20 -31.32 6.06
N SER A 258 -10.07 -30.00 6.12
CA SER A 258 -9.11 -29.22 5.32
C SER A 258 -7.67 -29.68 5.55
N GLU A 259 -7.27 -29.95 6.80
CA GLU A 259 -5.91 -30.40 7.15
C GLU A 259 -5.57 -31.74 6.48
N SER A 260 -6.52 -32.69 6.47
CA SER A 260 -6.28 -34.00 5.86
C SER A 260 -6.07 -33.88 4.35
N ARG A 261 -6.80 -32.97 3.71
CA ARG A 261 -6.71 -32.72 2.26
C ARG A 261 -5.38 -32.04 1.90
N GLU A 262 -4.96 -31.07 2.71
CA GLU A 262 -3.67 -30.39 2.60
C GLU A 262 -2.50 -31.33 2.79
N LYS A 263 -2.59 -32.24 3.77
CA LYS A 263 -1.57 -33.27 3.99
C LYS A 263 -1.45 -34.19 2.77
N GLY A 264 -2.57 -34.63 2.20
CA GLY A 264 -2.59 -35.48 1.01
C GLY A 264 -1.89 -34.82 -0.18
N LEU A 265 -2.23 -33.55 -0.49
CA LEU A 265 -1.55 -32.84 -1.56
C LEU A 265 -0.06 -32.60 -1.26
N THR A 266 0.31 -32.31 -0.01
CA THR A 266 1.71 -32.13 0.37
C THR A 266 2.53 -33.40 0.12
N ASN A 267 1.97 -34.58 0.42
CA ASN A 267 2.61 -35.86 0.11
C ASN A 267 2.81 -36.04 -1.39
N ASP A 268 1.80 -35.70 -2.19
CA ASP A 268 1.85 -35.75 -3.66
C ASP A 268 2.91 -34.81 -4.25
N ILE A 269 3.01 -33.59 -3.72
CA ILE A 269 4.04 -32.62 -4.09
C ILE A 269 5.43 -33.21 -3.81
N ASN A 270 5.65 -33.76 -2.61
CA ASN A 270 6.94 -34.36 -2.24
C ASN A 270 7.32 -35.60 -3.06
N ALA A 271 6.34 -36.32 -3.62
CA ALA A 271 6.56 -37.43 -4.54
C ALA A 271 6.81 -36.99 -6.00
N SER A 272 6.53 -35.72 -6.33
CA SER A 272 6.55 -35.20 -7.70
C SER A 272 7.87 -34.61 -8.18
N PHE A 273 8.89 -34.52 -7.32
CA PHE A 273 10.20 -34.00 -7.70
C PHE A 273 11.36 -34.73 -7.00
N THR A 274 12.54 -34.70 -7.62
CA THR A 274 13.81 -35.13 -7.03
C THR A 274 14.80 -34.00 -7.09
N TRP A 275 15.52 -33.74 -5.99
CA TRP A 275 16.69 -32.89 -6.00
C TRP A 275 17.86 -33.61 -5.32
N LYS A 276 18.74 -34.22 -6.12
CA LYS A 276 19.92 -34.92 -5.59
C LYS A 276 21.02 -33.91 -5.27
N SER A 277 21.66 -34.07 -4.12
CA SER A 277 22.78 -33.25 -3.63
C SER A 277 22.43 -31.80 -3.23
N ASN A 278 21.16 -31.37 -3.29
CA ASN A 278 20.66 -30.05 -2.85
C ASN A 278 21.65 -28.90 -3.13
N SER A 279 22.12 -28.80 -4.37
CA SER A 279 23.15 -27.83 -4.77
C SER A 279 22.97 -27.46 -6.23
N ALA A 280 23.61 -26.37 -6.66
CA ALA A 280 23.59 -25.90 -8.04
C ALA A 280 24.25 -26.88 -9.04
N SER A 281 24.96 -27.91 -8.57
CA SER A 281 25.54 -28.97 -9.40
C SER A 281 24.80 -30.30 -9.29
N GLY A 282 23.58 -30.28 -8.73
CA GLY A 282 22.75 -31.46 -8.50
C GLY A 282 21.92 -31.87 -9.72
N ASN A 283 21.20 -32.97 -9.58
CA ASN A 283 20.16 -33.37 -10.54
C ASN A 283 18.80 -32.95 -9.99
N LEU A 284 18.07 -32.16 -10.76
CA LEU A 284 16.73 -31.70 -10.41
C LEU A 284 15.74 -32.10 -11.50
N SER A 285 14.76 -32.92 -11.16
CA SER A 285 13.73 -33.38 -12.09
C SER A 285 12.36 -33.36 -11.45
N PHE A 286 11.35 -33.10 -12.27
CA PHE A 286 9.94 -33.17 -11.92
C PHE A 286 9.26 -34.28 -12.72
N GLY A 287 8.40 -35.05 -12.06
CA GLY A 287 7.60 -36.07 -12.71
C GLY A 287 7.02 -37.07 -11.73
N LYS A 288 6.09 -37.88 -12.22
CA LYS A 288 5.41 -38.88 -11.40
C LYS A 288 6.40 -39.91 -10.83
N ASN A 289 6.44 -40.05 -9.51
CA ASN A 289 7.27 -41.02 -8.77
C ASN A 289 8.78 -40.76 -8.89
N THR A 290 9.17 -39.51 -9.10
CA THR A 290 10.59 -39.12 -9.10
C THR A 290 11.09 -38.88 -7.67
N GLY A 291 10.24 -38.45 -6.74
CA GLY A 291 10.62 -38.11 -5.37
C GLY A 291 10.78 -39.27 -4.38
N SER A 292 11.11 -38.95 -3.12
CA SER A 292 11.36 -39.91 -2.04
C SER A 292 10.09 -40.44 -1.35
N GLY A 293 8.90 -40.09 -1.84
CA GLY A 293 7.62 -40.53 -1.28
C GLY A 293 7.37 -42.02 -1.50
N SER A 294 7.11 -42.76 -0.42
CA SER A 294 6.95 -44.22 -0.43
C SER A 294 5.55 -44.71 -0.84
N SER A 295 4.66 -43.86 -1.39
CA SER A 295 3.32 -44.30 -1.79
C SER A 295 3.26 -44.55 -3.29
N SER A 296 2.98 -45.79 -3.67
CA SER A 296 2.63 -46.20 -5.03
C SER A 296 1.30 -45.62 -5.53
N GLN A 297 0.66 -44.72 -4.77
CA GLN A 297 -0.59 -44.03 -5.09
C GLN A 297 -0.54 -42.58 -4.57
N TYR A 298 -0.80 -41.63 -5.46
CA TYR A 298 -1.08 -40.23 -5.11
C TYR A 298 -2.36 -40.16 -4.27
N GLU A 299 -2.39 -39.29 -3.27
CA GLU A 299 -3.53 -39.10 -2.36
C GLU A 299 -4.60 -38.17 -2.95
N THR A 300 -4.25 -37.37 -3.96
CA THR A 300 -5.16 -36.56 -4.75
C THR A 300 -5.41 -37.14 -6.15
N GLN A 301 -6.57 -36.81 -6.72
CA GLN A 301 -6.98 -37.14 -8.07
C GLN A 301 -6.98 -35.89 -8.94
N GLU A 302 -6.89 -36.08 -10.26
CA GLU A 302 -6.97 -34.98 -11.24
C GLU A 302 -5.96 -33.86 -10.96
N THR A 303 -4.82 -34.22 -10.38
CA THR A 303 -3.80 -33.25 -9.96
C THR A 303 -3.18 -32.60 -11.17
N GLU A 304 -3.31 -31.28 -11.26
CA GLU A 304 -2.67 -30.45 -12.26
C GLU A 304 -1.51 -29.67 -11.64
N ILE A 305 -0.49 -29.41 -12.46
CA ILE A 305 0.72 -28.70 -12.09
C ILE A 305 1.07 -27.64 -13.13
N TYR A 306 1.52 -26.49 -12.64
CA TYR A 306 2.21 -25.45 -13.38
C TYR A 306 3.62 -25.31 -12.80
N LEU A 307 4.65 -25.14 -13.64
CA LEU A 307 6.05 -25.00 -13.20
C LEU A 307 6.70 -23.83 -13.92
N GLU A 308 7.43 -23.00 -13.19
CA GLU A 308 8.22 -21.90 -13.74
C GLU A 308 9.57 -21.78 -13.02
N THR A 309 10.59 -21.38 -13.78
CA THR A 309 11.94 -21.10 -13.28
C THR A 309 12.26 -19.60 -13.37
N PHE A 310 12.99 -19.11 -12.37
CA PHE A 310 13.44 -17.73 -12.22
C PHE A 310 14.96 -17.72 -12.00
N GLY A 311 15.65 -16.80 -12.67
CA GLY A 311 17.12 -16.79 -12.72
C GLY A 311 17.66 -17.96 -13.56
N GLY A 312 18.98 -18.08 -13.62
CA GLY A 312 19.66 -19.02 -14.50
C GLY A 312 19.82 -18.49 -15.92
N ASP A 313 20.50 -19.26 -16.75
CA ASP A 313 20.69 -18.94 -18.16
C ASP A 313 19.31 -18.93 -18.87
N PRO A 314 18.93 -17.83 -19.54
CA PRO A 314 17.66 -17.75 -20.28
C PRO A 314 17.46 -18.87 -21.30
N ALA A 315 18.54 -19.43 -21.88
CA ALA A 315 18.47 -20.56 -22.80
C ALA A 315 17.99 -21.87 -22.13
N HIS A 316 18.04 -21.93 -20.81
CA HIS A 316 17.57 -23.06 -20.01
C HIS A 316 16.32 -22.73 -19.18
N ARG A 317 15.68 -21.58 -19.43
CA ARG A 317 14.42 -21.24 -18.76
C ARG A 317 13.34 -22.26 -19.10
N VAL A 318 12.67 -22.75 -18.07
CA VAL A 318 11.55 -23.68 -18.17
C VAL A 318 10.27 -23.03 -17.66
N ILE A 319 9.23 -23.08 -18.50
CA ILE A 319 7.84 -22.80 -18.15
C ILE A 319 7.00 -23.96 -18.65
N VAL A 320 6.25 -24.59 -17.75
CA VAL A 320 5.31 -25.67 -18.05
C VAL A 320 3.92 -25.14 -17.83
N ALA A 321 3.14 -25.05 -18.91
CA ALA A 321 1.73 -24.70 -18.84
C ALA A 321 0.95 -25.73 -17.99
N PRO A 322 -0.17 -25.34 -17.37
CA PRO A 322 -0.98 -26.25 -16.56
C PRO A 322 -1.31 -27.55 -17.28
N GLN A 323 -0.94 -28.68 -16.69
CA GLN A 323 -1.24 -30.02 -17.21
C GLN A 323 -1.36 -31.04 -16.08
N LYS A 324 -1.91 -32.22 -16.38
CA LYS A 324 -1.98 -33.32 -15.41
C LYS A 324 -0.59 -33.74 -14.96
N LEU A 325 -0.41 -33.90 -13.66
CA LEU A 325 0.85 -34.34 -13.05
C LEU A 325 1.34 -35.68 -13.60
N GLU A 326 0.42 -36.55 -14.01
CA GLU A 326 0.75 -37.85 -14.59
C GLU A 326 1.49 -37.76 -15.93
N ASN A 327 1.33 -36.65 -16.64
CA ASN A 327 1.97 -36.40 -17.93
C ASN A 327 3.31 -35.65 -17.78
N LEU A 328 3.65 -35.22 -16.57
CA LEU A 328 4.84 -34.41 -16.32
C LEU A 328 6.11 -35.26 -16.33
N SER A 329 7.08 -34.85 -17.15
CA SER A 329 8.47 -35.32 -17.09
C SER A 329 9.36 -34.17 -17.54
N VAL A 330 10.09 -33.56 -16.60
CA VAL A 330 10.91 -32.36 -16.83
C VAL A 330 12.23 -32.50 -16.11
N ASP A 331 13.33 -32.30 -16.82
CA ASP A 331 14.68 -32.20 -16.25
C ASP A 331 15.09 -30.72 -16.17
N LEU A 332 15.26 -30.21 -14.95
CA LEU A 332 15.75 -28.86 -14.68
C LEU A 332 17.25 -28.83 -14.37
N SER A 333 17.98 -29.94 -14.48
CA SER A 333 19.42 -29.98 -14.20
C SER A 333 20.22 -28.98 -15.07
N PRO A 334 19.92 -28.77 -16.37
CA PRO A 334 20.61 -27.74 -17.16
C PRO A 334 20.40 -26.32 -16.60
N TRP A 335 19.17 -25.99 -16.21
CA TRP A 335 18.86 -24.72 -15.55
C TRP A 335 19.58 -24.59 -14.21
N LEU A 336 19.52 -25.62 -13.37
CA LEU A 336 20.17 -25.64 -12.06
C LEU A 336 21.68 -25.41 -12.16
N ASN A 337 22.35 -26.09 -13.12
CA ASN A 337 23.78 -25.94 -13.38
C ASN A 337 24.16 -24.51 -13.80
N SER A 338 23.27 -23.81 -14.51
CA SER A 338 23.51 -22.43 -14.92
C SER A 338 23.58 -21.42 -13.76
N LEU A 339 23.04 -21.79 -12.58
CA LEU A 339 23.08 -20.98 -11.35
C LEU A 339 24.44 -21.01 -10.64
N SER A 340 25.41 -21.75 -11.17
CA SER A 340 26.82 -21.61 -10.78
C SER A 340 27.37 -20.22 -11.11
N ASN A 341 26.81 -19.54 -12.12
CA ASN A 341 27.13 -18.16 -12.47
C ASN A 341 26.21 -17.17 -11.75
N ARG A 342 26.73 -16.42 -10.77
CA ARG A 342 25.93 -15.43 -10.01
C ARG A 342 25.38 -14.27 -10.84
N ASN A 343 25.91 -14.03 -12.03
CA ASN A 343 25.36 -13.03 -12.94
C ASN A 343 24.00 -13.46 -13.51
N THR A 344 23.65 -14.75 -13.40
CA THR A 344 22.34 -15.28 -13.74
C THR A 344 21.36 -15.24 -12.57
N TYR A 345 21.69 -14.55 -11.48
CA TYR A 345 20.76 -14.42 -10.37
C TYR A 345 19.71 -13.34 -10.65
N THR A 346 18.54 -13.56 -10.07
CA THR A 346 17.47 -12.58 -10.00
C THR A 346 16.91 -12.56 -8.59
N ILE A 347 15.94 -11.68 -8.31
CA ILE A 347 15.18 -11.76 -7.07
C ILE A 347 14.40 -13.08 -7.05
N ILE A 348 14.44 -13.78 -5.92
CA ILE A 348 13.76 -15.07 -5.77
C ILE A 348 12.85 -15.15 -4.55
N ASP A 349 13.10 -14.31 -3.55
CA ASP A 349 12.30 -14.30 -2.33
C ASP A 349 12.36 -12.95 -1.61
N ILE A 350 11.38 -12.71 -0.74
CA ILE A 350 11.26 -11.51 0.10
C ILE A 350 11.33 -11.95 1.56
N THR A 351 12.32 -11.43 2.28
CA THR A 351 12.63 -11.87 3.65
C THR A 351 11.98 -10.98 4.69
N SER A 352 11.79 -11.47 5.91
CA SER A 352 11.38 -10.65 7.07
C SER A 352 12.41 -9.61 7.56
N GLY A 353 13.55 -9.46 6.86
CA GLY A 353 14.70 -8.66 7.30
C GLY A 353 15.60 -9.42 8.28
N PHE A 354 16.73 -8.82 8.65
CA PHE A 354 17.68 -9.38 9.62
C PHE A 354 17.15 -9.39 11.06
N LYS A 355 16.11 -8.59 11.34
CA LYS A 355 15.39 -8.57 12.62
C LYS A 355 13.94 -8.98 12.37
N GLU A 356 13.43 -9.86 13.24
CA GLU A 356 12.03 -10.28 13.18
C GLU A 356 11.08 -9.07 13.27
N GLY A 357 10.01 -9.12 12.47
CA GLY A 357 8.95 -8.10 12.46
C GLY A 357 9.22 -6.89 11.56
N GLU A 358 10.41 -6.74 10.98
CA GLU A 358 10.68 -5.61 10.08
C GLU A 358 10.06 -5.81 8.70
N GLY A 359 10.01 -7.03 8.18
CA GLY A 359 9.42 -7.33 6.86
C GLY A 359 10.29 -6.85 5.68
N GLY A 360 10.18 -7.52 4.54
CA GLY A 360 10.87 -7.17 3.30
C GLY A 360 10.07 -6.21 2.43
N LEU A 361 8.76 -6.07 2.69
CA LEU A 361 7.86 -5.12 2.08
C LEU A 361 7.37 -4.11 3.12
N TYR A 362 7.59 -2.83 2.82
CA TYR A 362 7.04 -1.72 3.58
C TYR A 362 5.91 -1.07 2.80
N PRO A 363 4.87 -0.50 3.45
CA PRO A 363 3.86 0.26 2.75
C PRO A 363 4.49 1.49 2.08
N MET A 364 4.02 1.87 0.90
CA MET A 364 4.50 3.07 0.20
C MET A 364 4.36 4.34 1.04
N SER A 365 3.28 4.43 1.83
CA SER A 365 2.99 5.53 2.75
C SER A 365 4.07 5.77 3.82
N ASP A 366 4.93 4.78 4.09
CA ASP A 366 6.02 4.95 5.05
C ASP A 366 7.16 5.83 4.51
N PHE A 367 7.17 6.11 3.19
CA PHE A 367 8.20 6.88 2.50
C PHE A 367 7.68 8.21 1.93
N VAL A 368 6.49 8.65 2.33
CA VAL A 368 5.87 9.91 1.90
C VAL A 368 5.75 10.85 3.11
N LEU A 369 5.85 12.17 2.91
CA LEU A 369 5.77 13.15 4.02
C LEU A 369 4.33 13.60 4.28
N GLU A 370 3.54 13.73 3.22
CA GLU A 370 2.21 14.29 3.15
C GLU A 370 1.21 13.40 3.89
N LYS A 371 0.67 13.88 5.01
CA LYS A 371 -0.20 13.11 5.90
C LYS A 371 -1.45 12.60 5.19
N ASN A 372 -2.05 13.42 4.32
CA ASN A 372 -3.22 13.03 3.53
C ASN A 372 -2.88 11.93 2.52
N PHE A 373 -1.75 12.04 1.81
CA PHE A 373 -1.34 11.00 0.86
C PHE A 373 -1.04 9.68 1.58
N ARG A 374 -0.36 9.73 2.72
CA ARG A 374 -0.08 8.53 3.54
C ARG A 374 -1.35 7.82 3.98
N PHE A 375 -2.31 8.56 4.54
CA PHE A 375 -3.58 7.98 4.98
C PHE A 375 -4.39 7.45 3.79
N ARG A 376 -4.45 8.20 2.68
CA ARG A 376 -5.13 7.74 1.48
C ARG A 376 -4.49 6.48 0.91
N MET A 377 -3.16 6.40 0.85
CA MET A 377 -2.45 5.20 0.40
C MET A 377 -2.83 3.98 1.25
N ASP A 378 -2.78 4.11 2.57
CA ASP A 378 -3.08 3.03 3.50
C ASP A 378 -4.55 2.62 3.41
N ASP A 379 -5.46 3.60 3.43
CA ASP A 379 -6.89 3.33 3.51
C ASP A 379 -7.45 2.84 2.15
N THR A 380 -6.92 3.29 1.02
CA THR A 380 -7.25 2.75 -0.32
C THR A 380 -6.68 1.34 -0.49
N THR A 381 -5.42 1.10 -0.10
CA THR A 381 -4.80 -0.25 -0.16
C THR A 381 -5.60 -1.28 0.65
N ASN A 382 -6.16 -0.86 1.79
CA ASN A 382 -6.94 -1.74 2.65
C ASN A 382 -8.43 -1.83 2.29
N GLY A 383 -8.90 -1.06 1.30
CA GLY A 383 -10.30 -1.03 0.86
C GLY A 383 -11.24 -0.24 1.78
N PHE A 384 -10.72 0.60 2.68
CA PHE A 384 -11.52 1.49 3.53
C PHE A 384 -12.01 2.72 2.77
N LEU A 385 -11.18 3.24 1.87
CA LEU A 385 -11.49 4.31 0.93
C LEU A 385 -11.51 3.78 -0.49
N GLU A 386 -12.28 4.45 -1.35
CA GLU A 386 -12.33 4.16 -2.77
C GLU A 386 -10.97 4.43 -3.46
N SER A 387 -10.70 3.67 -4.52
CA SER A 387 -9.61 3.95 -5.44
C SER A 387 -10.11 4.91 -6.52
N LEU A 388 -9.88 6.21 -6.33
CA LEU A 388 -10.27 7.21 -7.31
C LEU A 388 -9.45 7.03 -8.59
N VAL A 389 -10.11 7.06 -9.75
CA VAL A 389 -9.44 6.99 -11.06
C VAL A 389 -9.21 8.36 -11.68
N GLU A 390 -9.89 9.40 -11.20
CA GLU A 390 -9.78 10.78 -11.65
C GLU A 390 -9.67 11.72 -10.44
N VAL A 391 -8.84 12.75 -10.58
CA VAL A 391 -8.80 13.86 -9.61
C VAL A 391 -10.12 14.63 -9.60
N GLN A 392 -10.43 15.24 -8.47
CA GLN A 392 -11.60 16.07 -8.29
C GLN A 392 -11.23 17.56 -8.38
N ASP A 393 -12.17 18.39 -8.82
CA ASP A 393 -12.03 19.83 -8.66
C ASP A 393 -12.00 20.20 -7.17
N PRO A 394 -10.99 20.97 -6.71
CA PRO A 394 -10.99 21.50 -5.36
C PRO A 394 -12.19 22.39 -5.10
N ARG A 395 -12.73 22.29 -3.89
CA ARG A 395 -13.88 23.08 -3.42
C ARG A 395 -13.81 23.27 -1.91
N ILE A 396 -14.53 24.27 -1.41
CA ILE A 396 -14.66 24.50 0.03
C ILE A 396 -16.10 24.25 0.46
N GLU A 397 -16.25 23.43 1.50
CA GLU A 397 -17.52 23.29 2.23
C GLU A 397 -17.35 23.89 3.63
N ILE A 398 -18.34 24.65 4.11
CA ILE A 398 -18.34 25.21 5.46
C ILE A 398 -19.42 24.51 6.27
N VAL A 399 -19.00 23.67 7.20
CA VAL A 399 -19.90 22.72 7.90
C VAL A 399 -19.46 22.51 9.36
N LYS A 400 -20.18 21.64 10.08
CA LYS A 400 -19.83 21.24 11.44
C LYS A 400 -18.66 20.26 11.45
N VAL A 401 -17.71 20.46 12.35
CA VAL A 401 -16.60 19.54 12.60
C VAL A 401 -16.55 19.22 14.09
N LEU A 402 -16.40 17.94 14.46
CA LEU A 402 -16.38 17.51 15.86
C LEU A 402 -15.25 18.20 16.63
N ALA A 403 -15.61 19.09 17.57
CA ALA A 403 -14.66 19.80 18.41
C ALA A 403 -14.23 18.96 19.61
N ARG A 404 -15.21 18.44 20.37
CA ARG A 404 -14.98 17.56 21.53
C ARG A 404 -16.23 16.77 21.89
N VAL A 405 -16.04 15.71 22.67
CA VAL A 405 -17.12 14.96 23.33
C VAL A 405 -17.07 15.25 24.82
N THR A 406 -18.20 15.65 25.41
CA THR A 406 -18.28 15.94 26.86
C THR A 406 -18.22 14.66 27.69
N SER A 407 -18.07 14.79 29.01
CA SER A 407 -18.15 13.64 29.93
C SER A 407 -19.51 12.94 29.93
N SER A 408 -20.57 13.61 29.48
CA SER A 408 -21.91 13.03 29.30
C SER A 408 -22.10 12.35 27.94
N GLY A 409 -21.09 12.36 27.06
CA GLY A 409 -21.16 11.78 25.72
C GLY A 409 -21.74 12.72 24.66
N GLU A 410 -22.00 13.99 24.99
CA GLU A 410 -22.51 14.96 24.02
C GLU A 410 -21.41 15.38 23.05
N LYS A 411 -21.71 15.33 21.74
CA LYS A 411 -20.82 15.79 20.68
C LYS A 411 -21.01 17.29 20.45
N LEU A 412 -19.94 18.04 20.62
CA LEU A 412 -19.89 19.49 20.39
C LEU A 412 -19.08 19.78 19.14
N TYR A 413 -19.49 20.80 18.38
CA TYR A 413 -18.95 21.06 17.04
C TYR A 413 -18.38 22.46 16.93
N GLU A 414 -17.32 22.63 16.16
CA GLU A 414 -16.92 23.91 15.56
C GLU A 414 -17.61 24.06 14.18
N ILE A 415 -17.70 25.28 13.66
CA ILE A 415 -18.01 25.54 12.26
C ILE A 415 -16.71 25.92 11.57
N ALA A 416 -16.31 25.19 10.54
CA ALA A 416 -15.02 25.40 9.89
C ALA A 416 -15.13 25.25 8.37
N ALA A 417 -14.22 25.91 7.65
CA ALA A 417 -14.00 25.68 6.22
C ALA A 417 -13.23 24.37 6.03
N ILE A 418 -13.66 23.58 5.06
CA ILE A 418 -13.06 22.30 4.71
C ILE A 418 -12.66 22.36 3.24
N LEU A 419 -11.36 22.36 3.01
CA LEU A 419 -10.80 22.24 1.69
C LEU A 419 -10.91 20.77 1.25
N ASN A 420 -11.69 20.52 0.20
CA ASN A 420 -11.70 19.25 -0.50
C ASN A 420 -10.58 19.29 -1.53
N THR A 421 -9.58 18.40 -1.39
CA THR A 421 -8.40 18.37 -2.27
C THR A 421 -8.71 17.70 -3.62
N ARG A 422 -7.76 17.76 -4.55
CA ARG A 422 -7.81 16.99 -5.81
C ARG A 422 -7.91 15.48 -5.59
N GLN A 423 -7.40 15.01 -4.47
CA GLN A 423 -7.49 13.61 -4.06
C GLN A 423 -8.83 13.28 -3.37
N GLY A 424 -9.71 14.25 -3.17
CA GLY A 424 -10.95 14.06 -2.41
C GLY A 424 -10.73 13.96 -0.90
N ASP A 425 -9.60 14.46 -0.37
CA ASP A 425 -9.36 14.55 1.07
C ASP A 425 -10.09 15.75 1.66
N LYS A 426 -10.54 15.63 2.91
CA LYS A 426 -11.20 16.71 3.63
C LYS A 426 -10.24 17.36 4.62
N ILE A 427 -9.79 18.57 4.32
CA ILE A 427 -8.80 19.27 5.14
C ILE A 427 -9.49 20.40 5.88
N VAL A 428 -9.62 20.27 7.20
CA VAL A 428 -10.27 21.27 8.04
C VAL A 428 -9.29 22.41 8.31
N LEU A 429 -9.62 23.59 7.79
CA LEU A 429 -8.87 24.83 7.97
C LEU A 429 -9.34 25.51 9.26
N SER A 430 -9.03 24.90 10.42
CA SER A 430 -9.49 25.36 11.73
C SER A 430 -8.58 26.47 12.27
N ASP A 431 -9.17 27.55 12.78
CA ASP A 431 -8.44 28.59 13.51
C ASP A 431 -7.95 28.12 14.91
N GLY A 432 -8.38 26.92 15.34
CA GLY A 432 -8.06 26.32 16.62
C GLY A 432 -8.76 26.95 17.83
N THR A 433 -9.66 27.92 17.63
CA THR A 433 -10.34 28.64 18.73
C THR A 433 -11.33 27.73 19.47
N TYR A 434 -11.87 26.71 18.81
CA TYR A 434 -12.75 25.70 19.42
C TYR A 434 -12.12 25.03 20.66
N ALA A 435 -10.79 24.94 20.71
CA ALA A 435 -10.06 24.32 21.81
C ALA A 435 -10.25 25.10 23.13
N LYS A 436 -10.49 26.40 23.05
CA LYS A 436 -10.71 27.30 24.19
C LYS A 436 -12.17 27.72 24.38
N ALA A 437 -13.02 27.47 23.39
CA ALA A 437 -14.45 27.77 23.45
C ALA A 437 -15.15 26.97 24.57
N SER A 438 -16.15 27.58 25.20
CA SER A 438 -16.97 26.90 26.20
C SER A 438 -17.93 25.91 25.56
N ASP A 439 -18.37 24.91 26.34
CA ASP A 439 -19.37 23.95 25.87
C ASP A 439 -20.67 24.64 25.43
N LEU A 440 -21.04 25.74 26.10
CA LEU A 440 -22.21 26.54 25.74
C LEU A 440 -22.05 27.16 24.34
N GLU A 441 -20.90 27.79 24.07
CA GLU A 441 -20.59 28.38 22.77
C GLU A 441 -20.59 27.33 21.65
N LEU A 442 -19.98 26.17 21.87
CA LEU A 442 -19.95 25.11 20.87
C LEU A 442 -21.34 24.50 20.63
N ARG A 443 -22.17 24.37 21.67
CA ARG A 443 -23.54 23.89 21.55
C ARG A 443 -24.41 24.83 20.72
N MET A 444 -24.16 26.14 20.78
CA MET A 444 -24.84 27.13 19.94
C MET A 444 -24.59 26.92 18.44
N ASN A 445 -23.53 26.22 18.04
CA ASN A 445 -23.29 25.90 16.62
C ASN A 445 -24.34 24.92 16.03
N ASN A 446 -25.16 24.28 16.86
CA ASN A 446 -26.33 23.52 16.39
C ASN A 446 -27.55 24.41 16.09
N ASN A 447 -27.54 25.67 16.54
CA ASN A 447 -28.57 26.64 16.17
C ASN A 447 -28.35 27.12 14.72
N LYS A 448 -29.40 27.04 13.89
CA LYS A 448 -29.33 27.41 12.47
C LYS A 448 -28.89 28.86 12.23
N GLN A 449 -29.34 29.81 13.06
CA GLN A 449 -29.00 31.22 12.90
C GLN A 449 -27.54 31.49 13.27
N THR A 450 -27.04 30.87 14.35
CA THR A 450 -25.63 30.94 14.74
C THR A 450 -24.73 30.31 13.68
N MET A 451 -25.10 29.12 13.17
CA MET A 451 -24.35 28.46 12.09
C MET A 451 -24.33 29.32 10.82
N MET A 452 -25.48 29.86 10.39
CA MET A 452 -25.56 30.70 9.20
C MET A 452 -24.68 31.95 9.31
N ALA A 453 -24.66 32.62 10.46
CA ALA A 453 -23.80 33.78 10.69
C ALA A 453 -22.30 33.41 10.54
N LYS A 454 -21.87 32.32 11.18
CA LYS A 454 -20.49 31.83 11.09
C LYS A 454 -20.11 31.39 9.68
N VAL A 455 -21.04 30.76 8.95
CA VAL A 455 -20.82 30.36 7.55
C VAL A 455 -20.55 31.58 6.68
N GLN A 456 -21.31 32.67 6.84
CA GLN A 456 -21.11 33.89 6.06
C GLN A 456 -19.77 34.58 6.39
N GLU A 457 -19.38 34.61 7.66
CA GLU A 457 -18.10 35.15 8.10
C GLU A 457 -16.91 34.37 7.51
N ILE A 458 -16.92 33.04 7.66
CA ILE A 458 -15.88 32.16 7.12
C ILE A 458 -15.85 32.25 5.59
N PHE A 459 -17.01 32.28 4.92
CA PHE A 459 -17.07 32.44 3.48
C PHE A 459 -16.45 33.76 3.02
N ALA A 460 -16.81 34.86 3.67
CA ALA A 460 -16.28 36.19 3.34
C ALA A 460 -14.77 36.26 3.47
N GLN A 461 -14.19 35.61 4.49
CA GLN A 461 -12.75 35.49 4.66
C GLN A 461 -12.11 34.58 3.59
N LYS A 462 -12.54 33.31 3.52
CA LYS A 462 -11.83 32.28 2.75
C LYS A 462 -11.92 32.48 1.25
N LYS A 463 -12.99 33.09 0.73
CA LYS A 463 -13.11 33.39 -0.72
C LYS A 463 -12.07 34.37 -1.24
N THR A 464 -11.45 35.18 -0.36
CA THR A 464 -10.38 36.11 -0.75
C THR A 464 -9.06 35.39 -1.02
N ILE A 465 -8.87 34.23 -0.40
CA ILE A 465 -7.69 33.39 -0.55
C ILE A 465 -7.90 32.32 -1.63
N PHE A 466 -9.02 31.60 -1.55
CA PHE A 466 -9.38 30.53 -2.48
C PHE A 466 -10.34 31.06 -3.53
N GLN A 467 -9.80 31.83 -4.47
CA GLN A 467 -10.57 32.61 -5.42
C GLN A 467 -11.21 31.71 -6.46
N GLY A 468 -12.49 31.97 -6.79
CA GLY A 468 -13.19 31.27 -7.86
C GLY A 468 -13.52 29.80 -7.59
N LEU A 469 -13.24 29.24 -6.41
CA LEU A 469 -13.67 27.89 -6.05
C LEU A 469 -15.20 27.83 -5.82
N THR A 470 -15.77 26.64 -5.92
CA THR A 470 -17.10 26.38 -5.36
C THR A 470 -17.04 26.51 -3.84
N PHE A 471 -17.95 27.29 -3.27
CA PHE A 471 -18.23 27.31 -1.85
C PHE A 471 -19.64 26.79 -1.59
N SER A 472 -19.77 25.89 -0.65
CA SER A 472 -21.06 25.35 -0.24
C SER A 472 -21.18 25.19 1.26
N THR A 473 -22.40 25.00 1.74
CA THR A 473 -22.68 24.63 3.12
C THR A 473 -23.83 23.62 3.17
N ASN A 474 -23.79 22.75 4.16
CA ASN A 474 -24.92 21.90 4.52
C ASN A 474 -25.00 21.84 6.04
N TYR A 475 -26.13 22.29 6.59
CA TYR A 475 -26.32 22.41 8.03
C TYR A 475 -26.43 21.07 8.77
N ASN A 476 -26.62 19.97 8.03
CA ASN A 476 -26.69 18.62 8.59
C ASN A 476 -25.35 17.87 8.48
N THR A 477 -24.48 18.28 7.57
CA THR A 477 -23.17 17.66 7.40
C THR A 477 -22.30 17.86 8.64
N ILE A 478 -21.70 16.77 9.10
CA ILE A 478 -20.78 16.72 10.23
C ILE A 478 -19.58 15.88 9.81
N TYR A 479 -18.37 16.38 10.07
CA TYR A 479 -17.17 15.57 9.97
C TYR A 479 -16.53 15.34 11.34
N ASN A 480 -15.89 14.18 11.46
CA ASN A 480 -15.10 13.84 12.61
C ASN A 480 -13.65 13.58 12.16
N PRO A 481 -12.70 14.48 12.46
CA PRO A 481 -11.28 14.28 12.12
C PRO A 481 -10.63 13.08 12.83
N ASP A 482 -11.28 12.51 13.85
CA ASP A 482 -10.79 11.32 14.56
C ASP A 482 -11.11 10.01 13.83
N VAL A 483 -11.93 10.05 12.76
CA VAL A 483 -12.22 8.90 11.91
C VAL A 483 -11.63 9.08 10.51
N ARG A 484 -11.35 7.95 9.85
CA ARG A 484 -10.72 7.92 8.52
C ARG A 484 -11.71 7.70 7.36
N LYS A 485 -13.02 7.73 7.62
CA LYS A 485 -14.06 7.58 6.60
C LYS A 485 -15.18 8.62 6.79
N PRO A 486 -15.29 9.65 5.93
CA PRO A 486 -14.31 10.01 4.90
C PRO A 486 -12.98 10.46 5.51
N LEU A 487 -11.90 10.44 4.72
CA LEU A 487 -10.59 10.91 5.17
C LEU A 487 -10.64 12.40 5.50
N CYS A 488 -10.58 12.71 6.79
CA CYS A 488 -10.66 14.07 7.32
C CYS A 488 -9.46 14.39 8.20
N ILE A 489 -8.77 15.49 7.92
CA ILE A 489 -7.57 15.91 8.66
C ILE A 489 -7.73 17.36 9.09
N ARG A 490 -7.58 17.61 10.40
CA ARG A 490 -7.59 18.97 10.95
C ARG A 490 -6.19 19.60 10.92
N MET A 491 -6.11 20.84 10.43
CA MET A 491 -4.97 21.75 10.59
C MET A 491 -5.33 22.81 11.63
N ASP A 492 -4.90 22.60 12.88
CA ASP A 492 -5.21 23.53 13.98
C ASP A 492 -4.41 24.84 13.87
N GLY A 493 -5.11 25.97 14.03
CA GLY A 493 -4.50 27.29 14.01
C GLY A 493 -4.15 27.78 12.60
N PHE A 494 -4.84 27.27 11.57
CA PHE A 494 -4.66 27.67 10.19
C PHE A 494 -4.99 29.15 10.00
N ASP A 495 -3.98 29.94 9.64
CA ASP A 495 -4.07 31.37 9.37
C ASP A 495 -3.21 31.70 8.15
N GLU A 496 -3.85 32.11 7.06
CA GLU A 496 -3.21 32.40 5.79
C GLU A 496 -2.22 33.57 5.86
N GLY A 497 -2.40 34.49 6.82
CA GLY A 497 -1.54 35.66 7.02
C GLY A 497 -0.18 35.34 7.66
N ASN A 498 -0.06 34.19 8.33
CA ASN A 498 1.17 33.78 9.01
C ASN A 498 2.06 32.85 8.16
N MET A 499 1.61 32.50 6.96
CA MET A 499 2.31 31.53 6.12
C MET A 499 3.50 32.14 5.38
N ALA A 500 4.44 31.27 5.01
CA ALA A 500 5.58 31.59 4.16
C ALA A 500 5.73 30.52 3.09
N LEU A 501 6.39 30.89 1.99
CA LEU A 501 6.74 29.96 0.91
C LEU A 501 8.19 29.49 1.07
N PHE A 502 8.41 28.18 1.01
CA PHE A 502 9.72 27.56 0.87
C PHE A 502 9.78 26.77 -0.43
N GLU A 503 10.75 27.11 -1.27
CA GLU A 503 11.10 26.37 -2.49
C GLU A 503 12.34 25.52 -2.15
N ASP A 504 12.20 24.19 -2.16
CA ASP A 504 13.34 23.31 -1.88
C ASP A 504 14.36 23.42 -3.01
N PRO A 505 15.63 23.74 -2.75
CA PRO A 505 16.63 23.79 -3.82
C PRO A 505 17.08 22.40 -4.31
N LYS A 506 16.69 21.32 -3.62
CA LYS A 506 17.13 19.93 -3.90
C LYS A 506 16.08 19.07 -4.59
N SER A 507 14.86 19.58 -4.71
CA SER A 507 13.73 18.94 -5.38
C SER A 507 12.86 20.03 -5.98
N ASN A 508 11.90 19.71 -6.82
CA ASN A 508 10.95 20.72 -7.29
C ASN A 508 9.79 20.95 -6.31
N MET A 509 9.93 20.54 -5.05
CA MET A 509 8.90 20.70 -4.04
C MET A 509 8.81 22.12 -3.51
N ARG A 510 7.58 22.56 -3.29
CA ARG A 510 7.24 23.84 -2.68
C ARG A 510 6.35 23.60 -1.48
N TYR A 511 6.60 24.36 -0.42
CA TYR A 511 5.90 24.25 0.85
C TYR A 511 5.36 25.61 1.28
N ILE A 512 4.06 25.69 1.49
CA ILE A 512 3.38 26.85 2.07
C ILE A 512 3.18 26.51 3.55
N TYR A 513 3.89 27.16 4.46
CA TYR A 513 4.00 26.69 5.84
C TYR A 513 3.87 27.79 6.90
N ASP A 514 3.35 27.40 8.06
CA ASP A 514 3.39 28.17 9.30
C ASP A 514 4.30 27.45 10.30
N SER A 515 5.38 28.13 10.72
CA SER A 515 6.35 27.56 11.66
C SER A 515 5.86 27.49 13.10
N SER A 516 4.99 28.40 13.50
CA SER A 516 4.43 28.47 14.85
C SER A 516 3.43 27.34 15.06
N LYS A 517 2.62 27.05 14.03
CA LYS A 517 1.58 26.02 14.06
C LYS A 517 2.05 24.65 13.59
N LYS A 518 3.21 24.59 12.93
CA LYS A 518 3.78 23.36 12.35
C LYS A 518 2.84 22.67 11.37
N ILE A 519 2.25 23.47 10.48
CA ILE A 519 1.35 23.02 9.42
C ILE A 519 1.91 23.48 8.07
N ALA A 520 1.67 22.71 7.02
CA ALA A 520 2.07 23.09 5.67
C ALA A 520 1.15 22.49 4.60
N PHE A 521 0.99 23.21 3.50
CA PHE A 521 0.65 22.62 2.22
C PHE A 521 1.92 22.33 1.43
N SER A 522 1.90 21.26 0.63
CA SER A 522 2.97 20.93 -0.31
C SER A 522 2.41 20.76 -1.71
N TYR A 523 3.21 21.17 -2.69
CA TYR A 523 2.94 20.96 -4.10
C TYR A 523 4.25 20.88 -4.89
N LEU A 524 4.20 20.23 -6.04
CA LEU A 524 5.33 20.13 -6.95
C LEU A 524 5.29 21.27 -7.97
N TYR A 525 6.45 21.85 -8.29
CA TYR A 525 6.66 22.54 -9.55
C TYR A 525 7.03 21.51 -10.61
N ASP A 526 6.03 21.05 -11.35
CA ASP A 526 6.21 20.02 -12.36
C ASP A 526 7.08 20.54 -13.53
N PRO A 527 8.05 19.76 -14.05
CA PRO A 527 8.86 20.20 -15.18
C PRO A 527 8.08 20.46 -16.48
N GLU A 528 6.95 19.77 -16.68
CA GLU A 528 6.11 19.88 -17.88
C GLU A 528 4.88 20.77 -17.65
N TYR A 529 4.33 20.76 -16.43
CA TYR A 529 3.07 21.44 -16.09
C TYR A 529 3.23 22.57 -15.05
N GLU A 530 4.47 22.91 -14.70
CA GLU A 530 4.81 23.99 -13.78
C GLU A 530 4.04 23.91 -12.45
N ASP A 531 3.45 25.03 -12.00
CA ASP A 531 2.65 25.11 -10.78
C ASP A 531 1.15 25.32 -11.05
N GLU A 532 0.62 24.76 -12.16
CA GLU A 532 -0.82 24.79 -12.50
C GLU A 532 -1.73 24.33 -11.35
N VAL A 533 -1.21 23.51 -10.44
CA VAL A 533 -1.92 23.12 -9.22
C VAL A 533 -2.42 24.33 -8.42
N LEU A 534 -1.70 25.45 -8.40
CA LEU A 534 -2.16 26.66 -7.73
C LEU A 534 -3.45 27.24 -8.34
N ASP A 535 -3.66 27.04 -9.64
CA ASP A 535 -4.85 27.51 -10.36
C ASP A 535 -6.06 26.59 -10.09
N TYR A 536 -5.85 25.28 -9.99
CA TYR A 536 -6.95 24.36 -9.63
C TYR A 536 -7.58 24.73 -8.28
N TYR A 537 -6.74 25.20 -7.35
CA TYR A 537 -7.11 25.64 -6.01
C TYR A 537 -7.46 27.13 -5.91
N GLY A 538 -7.27 27.91 -6.97
CA GLY A 538 -7.56 29.36 -6.95
C GLY A 538 -6.70 30.14 -5.95
N ILE A 539 -5.46 29.69 -5.70
CA ILE A 539 -4.57 30.25 -4.68
C ILE A 539 -3.31 30.93 -5.24
N ARG A 540 -3.16 31.02 -6.57
CA ARG A 540 -1.95 31.56 -7.21
C ARG A 540 -1.59 32.96 -6.70
N GLU A 541 -2.55 33.88 -6.64
CA GLU A 541 -2.32 35.24 -6.14
C GLU A 541 -1.86 35.26 -4.68
N TRP A 542 -2.53 34.48 -3.83
CA TRP A 542 -2.15 34.37 -2.42
C TRP A 542 -0.73 33.84 -2.28
N VAL A 543 -0.40 32.72 -2.93
CA VAL A 543 0.94 32.12 -2.87
C VAL A 543 2.00 33.06 -3.43
N GLY A 544 1.71 33.78 -4.52
CA GLY A 544 2.60 34.79 -5.10
C GLY A 544 2.88 35.98 -4.18
N SER A 545 1.99 36.27 -3.22
CA SER A 545 2.16 37.33 -2.22
C SER A 545 2.94 36.92 -0.97
N LEU A 546 3.15 35.62 -0.75
CA LEU A 546 3.78 35.11 0.47
C LEU A 546 5.26 35.47 0.57
N PRO A 547 5.77 35.77 1.77
CA PRO A 547 7.20 35.95 1.98
C PRO A 547 7.94 34.64 1.75
N LYS A 548 8.99 34.66 0.92
CA LYS A 548 9.89 33.50 0.76
C LYS A 548 10.79 33.36 1.99
N ARG A 549 10.74 32.22 2.66
CA ARG A 549 11.55 31.93 3.86
C ARG A 549 12.12 30.52 3.81
N LYS A 550 13.42 30.41 4.10
CA LYS A 550 14.09 29.10 4.19
C LYS A 550 13.69 28.37 5.46
N ILE A 551 13.49 27.07 5.34
CA ILE A 551 13.33 26.13 6.44
C ILE A 551 14.07 24.84 6.09
N SER A 552 14.53 24.10 7.11
CA SER A 552 15.13 22.79 6.84
C SER A 552 14.06 21.72 6.66
N MET A 553 14.27 20.80 5.71
CA MET A 553 13.42 19.61 5.56
C MET A 553 13.36 18.75 6.83
N MET A 554 14.40 18.80 7.67
CA MET A 554 14.43 18.14 8.98
C MET A 554 13.42 18.73 9.98
N MET A 555 13.08 20.02 9.84
CA MET A 555 11.99 20.63 10.61
C MET A 555 10.64 20.30 9.98
N LEU A 556 10.49 20.48 8.65
CA LEU A 556 9.23 20.25 7.93
C LEU A 556 8.70 18.82 8.06
N GLN A 557 9.56 17.80 8.14
CA GLN A 557 9.11 16.41 8.35
C GLN A 557 8.30 16.18 9.66
N ASN A 558 8.36 17.13 10.60
CA ASN A 558 7.62 17.08 11.86
C ASN A 558 6.35 17.95 11.83
N TYR A 559 6.01 18.51 10.67
CA TYR A 559 4.80 19.32 10.45
C TYR A 559 3.65 18.40 10.01
N THR A 560 2.42 18.88 10.16
CA THR A 560 1.30 18.31 9.40
C THR A 560 1.37 18.87 7.99
N VAL A 561 1.97 18.09 7.08
CA VAL A 561 2.09 18.44 5.65
C VAL A 561 0.91 17.83 4.89
N ILE A 562 0.24 18.63 4.06
CA ILE A 562 -0.88 18.22 3.22
C ILE A 562 -0.51 18.47 1.75
N GLY A 563 -0.49 17.42 0.94
CA GLY A 563 -0.25 17.52 -0.50
C GLY A 563 -1.50 17.99 -1.26
N LEU A 564 -1.31 18.93 -2.19
CA LEU A 564 -2.36 19.54 -3.01
C LEU A 564 -2.57 18.84 -4.38
#